data_AF-A0A350G6H6-F1
#
_entry.id   AF-A0A350G6H6-F1
#
_cell.length_a   1.000
_cell.length_b   1.000
_cell.length_c   1.000
_cell.angle_alpha   90.00
_cell.angle_beta   90.00
_cell.angle_gamma   90.00
#
_symmetry.space_group_name_H-M   'P 1'
#
loop_
_entity.id
_entity.type
_entity.pdbx_description
1 polymer ?
#
loop_
_entity_poly.entity_id
_entity_poly.type
_entity_poly.pdbx_seq_one_letter_code
_entity_poly.pdbx_strand_id
1 'polypeptide(L)'
;MPLRLKSLELQGYKTFASKATFEFASGITAIVGPNGSGKSNIADALRWVLGEQSYTLLRGKKTEDMIFNGSEHRSRASMASAHILFDNTNGWLPVDFSEVGMTRRAYRDGHNDYLLNDQQVRLRDLNELLSASGLADRTYTIMGQGLVDASLALKAEDRRKLFEEAAGVGLYRTRREEALKRLENTKRNLERVLDIMSELEPRLRSLERQSKRANEYLRAQADLKLILREWYGYHWHKAQQELTDAREVVKAQEARLQEARKEHAAAQAEYNAFRERLSGLRSKLNEWHRQSSELHSHREEVSRELAVLEERRRALLASQTSAMTDQERASDEERVARERLEEVKQEVARLKAEYDEAQKQYEDVQQSLQNKQSERTSLEENLHSARAQIEKWNTQRAELQARLDELKSRLESLISRIETADKAIKSAETFARDSSERYAQTRSIRESAENALKQAEEKVEREKK
;
A
#
# COMPACT_ATOMS: atom_id res chain seq x y z
N MET A 1 -117.53 22.50 83.88
CA MET A 1 -116.29 22.15 83.14
C MET A 1 -116.73 21.43 81.87
N PRO A 2 -116.24 21.83 80.68
CA PRO A 2 -116.56 21.10 79.46
C PRO A 2 -116.06 19.65 79.57
N LEU A 3 -116.85 18.70 79.07
CA LEU A 3 -116.47 17.30 78.97
C LEU A 3 -115.25 17.20 78.04
N ARG A 4 -114.06 16.96 78.59
CA ARG A 4 -112.84 16.80 77.77
C ARG A 4 -112.66 15.37 77.30
N LEU A 5 -112.93 14.39 78.16
CA LEU A 5 -112.84 12.95 77.86
C LEU A 5 -114.23 12.42 77.54
N LYS A 6 -114.46 11.93 76.31
CA LYS A 6 -115.75 11.37 75.86
C LYS A 6 -115.86 9.88 76.18
N SER A 7 -114.86 9.10 75.75
CA SER A 7 -114.87 7.65 75.95
C SER A 7 -113.47 7.04 76.09
N LEU A 8 -113.41 5.86 76.69
CA LEU A 8 -112.26 4.96 76.71
C LEU A 8 -112.70 3.59 76.23
N GLU A 9 -112.07 3.08 75.17
CA GLU A 9 -112.25 1.71 74.71
C GLU A 9 -111.03 0.86 75.03
N LEU A 10 -111.24 -0.27 75.67
CA LEU A 10 -110.21 -1.25 76.02
C LEU A 10 -110.49 -2.57 75.31
N GLN A 11 -109.47 -3.18 74.73
CA GLN A 11 -109.57 -4.51 74.14
C GLN A 11 -108.28 -5.28 74.37
N GLY A 12 -108.38 -6.49 74.90
CA GLY A 12 -107.21 -7.32 75.21
C GLY A 12 -106.27 -6.70 76.26
N TYR A 13 -106.71 -5.67 77.00
CA TYR A 13 -105.89 -4.96 77.97
C TYR A 13 -106.11 -5.50 79.38
N LYS A 14 -105.08 -6.07 80.01
CA LYS A 14 -105.12 -6.65 81.35
C LYS A 14 -106.38 -7.50 81.57
N THR A 15 -107.28 -7.10 82.46
CA THR A 15 -108.53 -7.82 82.79
C THR A 15 -109.61 -7.74 81.70
N PHE A 16 -109.46 -6.87 80.70
CA PHE A 16 -110.45 -6.61 79.66
C PHE A 16 -110.15 -7.44 78.39
N ALA A 17 -110.60 -8.70 78.38
CA ALA A 17 -110.33 -9.62 77.28
C ALA A 17 -111.13 -9.30 75.99
N SER A 18 -112.38 -8.85 76.12
CA SER A 18 -113.21 -8.34 75.01
C SER A 18 -113.16 -6.81 74.95
N LYS A 19 -113.61 -6.26 73.81
CA LYS A 19 -113.86 -4.83 73.69
C LYS A 19 -114.82 -4.38 74.80
N ALA A 20 -114.37 -3.43 75.62
CA ALA A 20 -115.13 -2.78 76.68
C ALA A 20 -115.04 -1.28 76.44
N THR A 21 -116.19 -0.63 76.28
CA THR A 21 -116.28 0.82 76.06
C THR A 21 -116.84 1.48 77.32
N PHE A 22 -116.12 2.48 77.82
CA PHE A 22 -116.50 3.31 78.95
C PHE A 22 -116.82 4.69 78.44
N GLU A 23 -118.06 5.13 78.65
CA GLU A 23 -118.50 6.49 78.34
C GLU A 23 -118.40 7.35 79.61
N PHE A 24 -117.81 8.53 79.48
CA PHE A 24 -117.64 9.46 80.60
C PHE A 24 -118.63 10.60 80.49
N ALA A 25 -119.35 10.86 81.58
CA ALA A 25 -120.25 11.99 81.69
C ALA A 25 -119.50 13.24 82.19
N SER A 26 -120.07 14.41 81.96
CA SER A 26 -119.50 15.67 82.45
C SER A 26 -119.61 15.73 83.97
N GLY A 27 -118.52 16.02 84.66
CA GLY A 27 -118.49 16.12 86.13
C GLY A 27 -117.75 14.96 86.77
N ILE A 28 -118.33 14.35 87.80
CA ILE A 28 -117.70 13.28 88.58
C ILE A 28 -118.20 11.92 88.10
N THR A 29 -117.29 11.09 87.59
CA THR A 29 -117.58 9.69 87.26
C THR A 29 -116.96 8.79 88.33
N ALA A 30 -117.78 7.96 88.99
CA ALA A 30 -117.32 7.02 90.00
C ALA A 30 -117.26 5.60 89.43
N ILE A 31 -116.09 4.96 89.50
CA ILE A 31 -115.89 3.57 89.08
C ILE A 31 -115.94 2.67 90.32
N VAL A 32 -117.00 1.89 90.46
CA VAL A 32 -117.26 1.00 91.62
C VAL A 32 -117.33 -0.46 91.20
N GLY A 33 -117.09 -1.37 92.16
CA GLY A 33 -117.06 -2.81 91.93
C GLY A 33 -116.31 -3.55 93.05
N PRO A 34 -116.35 -4.89 93.10
CA PRO A 34 -115.65 -5.67 94.12
C PRO A 34 -114.12 -5.65 93.91
N ASN A 35 -113.35 -6.12 94.89
CA ASN A 35 -111.90 -6.28 94.72
C ASN A 35 -111.59 -7.29 93.61
N GLY A 36 -110.57 -7.01 92.79
CA GLY A 36 -110.22 -7.86 91.64
C GLY A 36 -111.04 -7.62 90.37
N SER A 37 -112.08 -6.76 90.37
CA SER A 37 -112.89 -6.43 89.19
C SER A 37 -112.19 -5.58 88.12
N GLY A 38 -110.90 -5.28 88.27
CA GLY A 38 -110.14 -4.51 87.29
C GLY A 38 -110.35 -2.99 87.33
N LYS A 39 -111.00 -2.42 88.36
CA LYS A 39 -111.23 -0.96 88.51
C LYS A 39 -109.95 -0.14 88.30
N SER A 40 -108.89 -0.53 89.01
CA SER A 40 -107.61 0.18 88.93
C SER A 40 -106.93 0.01 87.57
N ASN A 41 -107.24 -1.04 86.80
CA ASN A 41 -106.71 -1.22 85.45
C ASN A 41 -107.29 -0.20 84.47
N ILE A 42 -108.47 0.37 84.74
CA ILE A 42 -109.03 1.46 83.93
C ILE A 42 -108.16 2.71 84.07
N ALA A 43 -107.75 3.06 85.29
CA ALA A 43 -106.82 4.17 85.53
C ALA A 43 -105.44 3.93 84.92
N ASP A 44 -104.92 2.70 85.01
CA ASP A 44 -103.66 2.33 84.35
C ASP A 44 -103.78 2.44 82.83
N ALA A 45 -104.93 2.07 82.24
CA ALA A 45 -105.15 2.16 80.81
C ALA A 45 -105.15 3.61 80.32
N LEU A 46 -105.76 4.52 81.08
CA LEU A 46 -105.72 5.96 80.81
C LEU A 46 -104.28 6.50 80.81
N ARG A 47 -103.44 6.11 81.79
CA ARG A 47 -102.01 6.48 81.78
C ARG A 47 -101.27 5.89 80.58
N TRP A 48 -101.56 4.63 80.30
CA TRP A 48 -100.85 3.87 79.28
C TRP A 48 -101.06 4.46 77.89
N VAL A 49 -102.29 4.81 77.52
CA VAL A 49 -102.59 5.46 76.23
C VAL A 49 -102.10 6.89 76.15
N LEU A 50 -101.98 7.59 77.29
CA LEU A 50 -101.37 8.93 77.37
C LEU A 50 -99.83 8.93 77.32
N GLY A 51 -99.20 7.80 76.99
CA GLY A 51 -97.77 7.74 76.71
C GLY A 51 -96.87 7.37 77.90
N GLU A 52 -97.44 6.94 79.04
CA GLU A 52 -96.65 6.48 80.19
C GLU A 52 -95.73 5.31 79.79
N GLN A 53 -94.44 5.45 80.08
CA GLN A 53 -93.40 4.45 79.76
C GLN A 53 -92.99 3.61 80.97
N SER A 54 -93.25 4.09 82.19
CA SER A 54 -92.89 3.38 83.41
C SER A 54 -93.85 2.22 83.66
N TYR A 55 -93.41 1.01 83.32
CA TYR A 55 -94.18 -0.21 83.59
C TYR A 55 -94.45 -0.41 85.08
N THR A 56 -93.55 0.04 85.96
CA THR A 56 -93.73 0.03 87.41
C THR A 56 -94.97 0.84 87.83
N LEU A 57 -95.18 2.03 87.26
CA LEU A 57 -96.37 2.87 87.53
C LEU A 57 -97.65 2.25 86.95
N LEU A 58 -97.51 1.48 85.88
CA LEU A 58 -98.58 0.72 85.25
C LEU A 58 -98.78 -0.66 85.90
N ARG A 59 -98.13 -0.97 87.03
CA ARG A 59 -98.24 -2.27 87.73
C ARG A 59 -97.97 -3.47 86.81
N GLY A 60 -96.94 -3.34 85.98
CA GLY A 60 -96.38 -4.40 85.14
C GLY A 60 -94.86 -4.35 85.16
N LYS A 61 -94.20 -5.34 84.56
CA LYS A 61 -92.74 -5.38 84.39
C LYS A 61 -92.34 -5.16 82.93
N LYS A 62 -93.17 -5.61 81.98
CA LYS A 62 -92.91 -5.52 80.54
C LYS A 62 -94.18 -5.17 79.76
N THR A 63 -94.02 -4.80 78.49
CA THR A 63 -95.13 -4.52 77.55
C THR A 63 -96.15 -5.65 77.51
N GLU A 64 -95.70 -6.91 77.50
CA GLU A 64 -96.54 -8.10 77.44
C GLU A 64 -97.52 -8.22 78.63
N ASP A 65 -97.16 -7.67 79.79
CA ASP A 65 -98.02 -7.69 80.99
C ASP A 65 -99.26 -6.80 80.85
N MET A 66 -99.27 -5.90 79.85
CA MET A 66 -100.45 -5.11 79.51
C MET A 66 -101.48 -5.91 78.71
N ILE A 67 -101.09 -7.07 78.16
CA ILE A 67 -101.92 -7.92 77.30
C ILE A 67 -102.64 -8.97 78.16
N PHE A 68 -103.93 -9.17 77.91
CA PHE A 68 -104.72 -10.19 78.59
C PHE A 68 -104.07 -11.57 78.43
N ASN A 69 -103.68 -12.17 79.55
CA ASN A 69 -102.88 -13.39 79.56
C ASN A 69 -103.71 -14.69 79.48
N GLY A 70 -105.03 -14.58 79.32
CA GLY A 70 -105.95 -15.72 79.30
C GLY A 70 -106.62 -15.96 80.65
N SER A 71 -107.72 -16.71 80.62
CA SER A 71 -108.41 -17.28 81.78
C SER A 71 -108.84 -18.71 81.45
N GLU A 72 -109.37 -19.45 82.43
CA GLU A 72 -109.85 -20.83 82.22
C GLU A 72 -110.86 -20.95 81.07
N HIS A 73 -111.66 -19.90 80.83
CA HIS A 73 -112.69 -19.87 79.79
C HIS A 73 -112.29 -19.09 78.53
N ARG A 74 -111.11 -18.47 78.48
CA ARG A 74 -110.75 -17.59 77.37
C ARG A 74 -109.25 -17.60 77.07
N SER A 75 -108.93 -17.81 75.79
CA SER A 75 -107.55 -17.77 75.31
C SER A 75 -106.91 -16.40 75.54
N ARG A 76 -105.58 -16.40 75.73
CA ARG A 76 -104.77 -15.19 75.77
C ARG A 76 -104.97 -14.32 74.52
N ALA A 77 -104.94 -13.01 74.69
CA ALA A 77 -104.98 -12.07 73.56
C ALA A 77 -103.60 -11.96 72.90
N SER A 78 -103.58 -11.70 71.59
CA SER A 78 -102.36 -11.41 70.82
C SER A 78 -101.91 -9.95 70.95
N MET A 79 -102.85 -9.05 71.25
CA MET A 79 -102.65 -7.60 71.31
C MET A 79 -103.52 -7.00 72.42
N ALA A 80 -103.03 -5.93 73.06
CA ALA A 80 -103.82 -5.01 73.85
C ALA A 80 -103.99 -3.70 73.10
N SER A 81 -105.17 -3.10 73.15
CA SER A 81 -105.41 -1.74 72.68
C SER A 81 -106.21 -0.93 73.69
N ALA A 82 -105.81 0.32 73.87
CA ALA A 82 -106.57 1.33 74.59
C ALA A 82 -106.76 2.52 73.65
N HIS A 83 -108.00 2.96 73.51
CA HIS A 83 -108.39 4.10 72.68
C HIS A 83 -109.13 5.12 73.53
N ILE A 84 -108.66 6.36 73.57
CA ILE A 84 -109.34 7.48 74.21
C ILE A 84 -109.88 8.40 73.13
N LEU A 85 -111.12 8.86 73.31
CA LEU A 85 -111.69 9.94 72.51
C LEU A 85 -111.80 11.22 73.36
N PHE A 86 -111.14 12.29 72.91
CA PHE A 86 -111.25 13.62 73.49
C PHE A 86 -112.18 14.53 72.67
N ASP A 87 -112.95 15.37 73.37
CA ASP A 87 -113.61 16.52 72.79
C ASP A 87 -112.62 17.68 72.69
N ASN A 88 -112.35 18.15 71.47
CA ASN A 88 -111.45 19.27 71.18
C ASN A 88 -112.19 20.46 70.54
N THR A 89 -113.49 20.61 70.76
CA THR A 89 -114.28 21.73 70.21
C THR A 89 -113.75 23.11 70.62
N ASN A 90 -113.10 23.19 71.78
CA ASN A 90 -112.48 24.42 72.30
C ASN A 90 -111.00 24.61 71.87
N GLY A 91 -110.46 23.75 71.00
CA GLY A 91 -109.09 23.85 70.48
C GLY A 91 -107.99 23.79 71.54
N TRP A 92 -108.21 23.02 72.62
CA TRP A 92 -107.26 22.95 73.75
C TRP A 92 -106.10 21.97 73.48
N LEU A 93 -106.29 21.02 72.56
CA LEU A 93 -105.21 20.27 71.93
C LEU A 93 -104.80 21.01 70.64
N PRO A 94 -103.50 21.12 70.33
CA PRO A 94 -103.00 21.82 69.14
C PRO A 94 -103.19 20.97 67.87
N VAL A 95 -104.44 20.62 67.56
CA VAL A 95 -104.84 19.82 66.40
C VAL A 95 -106.16 20.37 65.84
N ASP A 96 -106.26 20.45 64.52
CA ASP A 96 -107.39 21.06 63.80
C ASP A 96 -108.63 20.13 63.69
N PHE A 97 -108.83 19.22 64.66
CA PHE A 97 -109.98 18.34 64.72
C PHE A 97 -110.84 18.65 65.94
N SER A 98 -112.17 18.62 65.77
CA SER A 98 -113.14 18.78 66.86
C SER A 98 -113.19 17.59 67.82
N GLU A 99 -112.78 16.41 67.36
CA GLU A 99 -112.59 15.21 68.17
C GLU A 99 -111.22 14.62 67.91
N VAL A 100 -110.53 14.24 68.98
CA VAL A 100 -109.17 13.70 68.92
C VAL A 100 -109.14 12.34 69.59
N GLY A 101 -109.02 11.29 68.79
CA GLY A 101 -108.81 9.92 69.19
C GLY A 101 -107.33 9.60 69.37
N MET A 102 -106.95 9.08 70.53
CA MET A 102 -105.59 8.59 70.81
C MET A 102 -105.66 7.10 71.08
N THR A 103 -104.90 6.31 70.33
CA THR A 103 -104.85 4.86 70.49
C THR A 103 -103.43 4.42 70.79
N ARG A 104 -103.27 3.53 71.76
CA ARG A 104 -102.04 2.76 71.96
C ARG A 104 -102.34 1.29 71.79
N ARG A 105 -101.52 0.60 70.99
CA ARG A 105 -101.57 -0.86 70.82
C ARG A 105 -100.25 -1.48 71.25
N ALA A 106 -100.31 -2.58 71.97
CA ALA A 106 -99.15 -3.40 72.33
C ALA A 106 -99.34 -4.81 71.81
N TYR A 107 -98.27 -5.35 71.22
CA TYR A 107 -98.22 -6.71 70.71
C TYR A 107 -97.26 -7.57 71.54
N ARG A 108 -97.41 -8.89 71.45
CA ARG A 108 -96.59 -9.84 72.22
C ARG A 108 -95.12 -9.92 71.78
N ASP A 109 -94.79 -9.39 70.61
CA ASP A 109 -93.40 -9.23 70.15
C ASP A 109 -92.68 -8.04 70.82
N GLY A 110 -93.38 -7.29 71.68
CA GLY A 110 -92.87 -6.11 72.37
C GLY A 110 -93.05 -4.81 71.59
N HIS A 111 -93.59 -4.86 70.37
CA HIS A 111 -93.88 -3.68 69.57
C HIS A 111 -95.05 -2.88 70.16
N ASN A 112 -94.96 -1.55 70.08
CA ASN A 112 -95.99 -0.62 70.53
C ASN A 112 -96.33 0.34 69.40
N ASP A 113 -97.60 0.40 69.00
CA ASP A 113 -98.11 1.41 68.08
C ASP A 113 -98.78 2.54 68.86
N TYR A 114 -98.53 3.77 68.41
CA TYR A 114 -99.22 4.97 68.86
C TYR A 114 -99.94 5.55 67.65
N LEU A 115 -101.24 5.78 67.80
CA LEU A 115 -102.08 6.35 66.75
C LEU A 115 -102.79 7.59 67.26
N LEU A 116 -102.84 8.62 66.42
CA LEU A 116 -103.62 9.84 66.61
C LEU A 116 -104.61 9.92 65.45
N ASN A 117 -105.92 9.90 65.72
CA ASN A 117 -106.97 9.81 64.70
C ASN A 117 -106.68 8.73 63.65
N ASP A 118 -106.35 7.52 64.12
CA ASP A 118 -105.98 6.35 63.32
C ASP A 118 -104.72 6.47 62.44
N GLN A 119 -103.95 7.57 62.55
CA GLN A 119 -102.64 7.73 61.91
C GLN A 119 -101.51 7.39 62.87
N GLN A 120 -100.53 6.60 62.42
CA GLN A 120 -99.39 6.22 63.24
C GLN A 120 -98.46 7.41 63.48
N VAL A 121 -98.17 7.70 64.76
CA VAL A 121 -97.31 8.80 65.19
C VAL A 121 -96.18 8.29 66.08
N ARG A 122 -95.09 9.05 66.21
CA ARG A 122 -94.04 8.70 67.17
C ARG A 122 -94.49 9.09 68.56
N LEU A 123 -94.04 8.33 69.56
CA LEU A 123 -94.28 8.68 70.96
C LEU A 123 -93.78 10.09 71.32
N ARG A 124 -92.66 10.54 70.73
CA ARG A 124 -92.14 11.89 70.94
C ARG A 124 -93.16 12.95 70.52
N ASP A 125 -93.81 12.76 69.38
CA ASP A 125 -94.76 13.72 68.82
C ASP A 125 -96.06 13.71 69.64
N LEU A 126 -96.50 12.53 70.10
CA LEU A 126 -97.63 12.39 71.03
C LEU A 126 -97.35 13.08 72.37
N ASN A 127 -96.14 12.91 72.92
CA ASN A 127 -95.73 13.54 74.18
C ASN A 127 -95.59 15.07 74.03
N GLU A 128 -95.09 15.57 72.90
CA GLU A 128 -95.00 17.01 72.63
C GLU A 128 -96.38 17.66 72.54
N LEU A 129 -97.32 17.01 71.84
CA LEU A 129 -98.72 17.43 71.76
C LEU A 129 -99.38 17.44 73.14
N LEU A 130 -99.21 16.36 73.91
CA LEU A 130 -99.74 16.26 75.27
C LEU A 130 -99.04 17.25 76.23
N SER A 131 -97.77 17.59 76.05
CA SER A 131 -97.05 18.57 76.88
C SER A 131 -97.56 19.99 76.58
N ALA A 132 -97.80 20.31 75.31
CA ALA A 132 -98.42 21.57 74.89
C ALA A 132 -99.84 21.76 75.45
N SER A 133 -100.63 20.68 75.55
CA SER A 133 -101.97 20.72 76.16
C SER A 133 -101.96 20.57 77.70
N GLY A 134 -100.77 20.38 78.29
CA GLY A 134 -100.58 20.18 79.72
C GLY A 134 -101.04 18.82 80.25
N LEU A 135 -101.14 17.77 79.43
CA LEU A 135 -101.49 16.41 79.84
C LEU A 135 -100.28 15.46 80.00
N ALA A 136 -99.17 15.67 79.28
CA ALA A 136 -98.02 14.75 79.27
C ALA A 136 -97.25 14.71 80.59
N ASP A 137 -96.93 15.89 81.14
CA ASP A 137 -95.95 16.04 82.22
C ASP A 137 -96.60 16.33 83.58
N ARG A 138 -97.94 16.29 83.65
CA ARG A 138 -98.65 16.46 84.92
C ARG A 138 -98.78 15.10 85.60
N THR A 139 -97.74 14.70 86.34
CA THR A 139 -97.73 13.52 87.25
C THR A 139 -98.95 13.49 88.19
N TYR A 140 -99.62 14.64 88.37
CA TYR A 140 -100.81 14.84 89.20
C TYR A 140 -102.17 14.67 88.51
N THR A 141 -102.24 14.59 87.17
CA THR A 141 -103.53 14.41 86.45
C THR A 141 -104.14 13.04 86.72
N ILE A 142 -103.30 12.02 86.89
CA ILE A 142 -103.74 10.68 87.30
C ILE A 142 -102.98 10.32 88.56
N MET A 143 -103.65 10.37 89.71
CA MET A 143 -103.08 9.93 90.98
C MET A 143 -103.35 8.45 91.22
N GLY A 144 -102.29 7.69 91.49
CA GLY A 144 -102.35 6.25 91.69
C GLY A 144 -102.20 5.90 93.16
N GLN A 145 -102.43 4.63 93.47
CA GLN A 145 -102.28 4.13 94.84
C GLN A 145 -100.83 4.32 95.32
N GLY A 146 -100.65 4.94 96.49
CA GLY A 146 -99.35 5.21 97.12
C GLY A 146 -98.58 6.43 96.57
N LEU A 147 -99.01 7.04 95.46
CA LEU A 147 -98.34 8.23 94.90
C LEU A 147 -98.57 9.49 95.75
N VAL A 148 -99.66 9.54 96.52
CA VAL A 148 -99.95 10.65 97.44
C VAL A 148 -98.88 10.69 98.55
N ASP A 149 -98.61 9.57 99.20
CA ASP A 149 -97.58 9.46 100.24
C ASP A 149 -96.18 9.72 99.68
N ALA A 150 -95.90 9.20 98.49
CA ALA A 150 -94.64 9.44 97.79
C ALA A 150 -94.43 10.93 97.46
N SER A 151 -95.48 11.64 97.03
CA SER A 151 -95.40 13.08 96.70
C SER A 151 -95.07 13.95 97.92
N LEU A 152 -95.58 13.57 99.10
CA LEU A 152 -95.30 14.25 100.36
C LEU A 152 -93.85 14.00 100.85
N ALA A 153 -93.29 12.84 100.50
CA ALA A 153 -91.94 12.42 100.88
C ALA A 153 -90.82 12.90 99.91
N LEU A 154 -91.15 13.62 98.83
CA LEU A 154 -90.14 14.08 97.85
C LEU A 154 -89.15 15.09 98.46
N LYS A 155 -87.87 14.96 98.06
CA LYS A 155 -86.80 15.93 98.36
C LYS A 155 -87.12 17.30 97.75
N ALA A 156 -86.55 18.36 98.34
CA ALA A 156 -86.81 19.74 97.91
C ALA A 156 -86.52 19.99 96.42
N GLU A 157 -85.47 19.39 95.86
CA GLU A 157 -85.10 19.53 94.45
C GLU A 157 -86.11 18.89 93.49
N ASP A 158 -86.57 17.68 93.81
CA ASP A 158 -87.58 16.99 92.99
C ASP A 158 -88.96 17.62 93.16
N ARG A 159 -89.27 18.15 94.35
CA ARG A 159 -90.47 18.95 94.60
C ARG A 159 -90.46 20.25 93.81
N ARG A 160 -89.30 20.89 93.66
CA ARG A 160 -89.14 22.09 92.85
C ARG A 160 -89.46 21.82 91.37
N LYS A 161 -89.01 20.69 90.82
CA LYS A 161 -89.37 20.30 89.44
C LYS A 161 -90.88 20.23 89.25
N LEU A 162 -91.61 19.65 90.20
CA LEU A 162 -93.08 19.62 90.17
C LEU A 162 -93.70 21.02 90.12
N PHE A 163 -93.16 21.99 90.87
CA PHE A 163 -93.64 23.37 90.82
C PHE A 163 -93.25 24.09 89.52
N GLU A 164 -92.06 23.84 88.99
CA GLU A 164 -91.61 24.39 87.70
C GLU A 164 -92.44 23.86 86.52
N GLU A 165 -92.85 22.59 86.60
CA GLU A 165 -93.78 21.93 85.67
C GLU A 165 -95.19 22.51 85.80
N ALA A 166 -95.70 22.65 87.02
CA ALA A 166 -97.00 23.27 87.27
C ALA A 166 -97.05 24.73 86.79
N ALA A 167 -95.94 25.45 86.87
CA ALA A 167 -95.77 26.82 86.37
C ALA A 167 -95.53 26.89 84.85
N GLY A 168 -95.34 25.76 84.16
CA GLY A 168 -95.16 25.71 82.70
C GLY A 168 -93.81 26.24 82.20
N VAL A 169 -92.80 26.37 83.07
CA VAL A 169 -91.49 26.98 82.73
C VAL A 169 -90.54 25.98 82.07
N GLY A 170 -90.80 24.67 82.21
CA GLY A 170 -89.96 23.59 81.68
C GLY A 170 -89.65 23.72 80.18
N LEU A 171 -90.65 24.02 79.35
CA LEU A 171 -90.48 24.18 77.90
C LEU A 171 -89.44 25.26 77.53
N TYR A 172 -89.50 26.41 78.20
CA TYR A 172 -88.59 27.53 77.94
C TYR A 172 -87.16 27.21 78.37
N ARG A 173 -87.01 26.45 79.47
CA ARG A 173 -85.71 26.00 79.96
C ARG A 173 -85.05 25.04 78.96
N THR A 174 -85.78 24.04 78.48
CA THR A 174 -85.27 23.09 77.46
C THR A 174 -84.85 23.83 76.19
N ARG A 175 -85.67 24.76 75.69
CA ARG A 175 -85.33 25.57 74.52
C ARG A 175 -84.05 26.40 74.72
N ARG A 176 -83.86 26.98 75.91
CA ARG A 176 -82.64 27.74 76.25
C ARG A 176 -81.40 26.84 76.26
N GLU A 177 -81.48 25.66 76.88
CA GLU A 177 -80.37 24.71 76.93
C GLU A 177 -79.98 24.23 75.52
N GLU A 178 -80.96 23.93 74.67
CA GLU A 178 -80.71 23.58 73.27
C GLU A 178 -80.05 24.72 72.48
N ALA A 179 -80.51 25.96 72.65
CA ALA A 179 -79.94 27.13 71.98
C ALA A 179 -78.49 27.38 72.40
N LEU A 180 -78.18 27.26 73.70
CA LEU A 180 -76.81 27.38 74.21
C LEU A 180 -75.89 26.32 73.61
N LYS A 181 -76.36 25.07 73.51
CA LYS A 181 -75.60 23.98 72.88
C LYS A 181 -75.32 24.26 71.39
N ARG A 182 -76.29 24.81 70.66
CA ARG A 182 -76.10 25.21 69.25
C ARG A 182 -75.09 26.35 69.11
N LEU A 183 -75.13 27.34 70.01
CA LEU A 183 -74.17 28.45 70.02
C LEU A 183 -72.75 27.95 70.27
N GLU A 184 -72.57 27.06 71.24
CA GLU A 184 -71.25 26.49 71.56
C GLU A 184 -70.68 25.71 70.36
N ASN A 185 -71.49 24.89 69.70
CA ASN A 185 -71.08 24.18 68.48
C ASN A 185 -70.68 25.15 67.36
N THR A 186 -71.42 26.25 67.20
CA THR A 186 -71.11 27.28 66.19
C THR A 186 -69.79 27.96 66.47
N LYS A 187 -69.50 28.25 67.75
CA LYS A 187 -68.22 28.83 68.17
C LYS A 187 -67.05 27.91 67.84
N ARG A 188 -67.16 26.60 68.15
CA ARG A 188 -66.13 25.60 67.80
C ARG A 188 -65.91 25.49 66.28
N ASN A 189 -66.98 25.57 65.49
CA ASN A 189 -66.87 25.58 64.04
C ASN A 189 -66.13 26.81 63.52
N LEU A 190 -66.38 27.99 64.11
CA LEU A 190 -65.69 29.23 63.74
C LEU A 190 -64.20 29.16 64.06
N GLU A 191 -63.84 28.66 65.25
CA GLU A 191 -62.44 28.45 65.65
C GLU A 191 -61.71 27.56 64.64
N ARG A 192 -62.33 26.45 64.22
CA ARG A 192 -61.78 25.57 63.19
C ARG A 192 -61.57 26.26 61.84
N VAL A 193 -62.49 27.13 61.41
CA VAL A 193 -62.35 27.87 60.15
C VAL A 193 -61.17 28.85 60.24
N LEU A 194 -61.02 29.55 61.37
CA LEU A 194 -59.90 30.47 61.58
C LEU A 194 -58.56 29.72 61.59
N ASP A 195 -58.49 28.55 62.20
CA ASP A 195 -57.29 27.70 62.18
C ASP A 195 -56.91 27.33 60.74
N ILE A 196 -57.87 26.85 59.94
CA ILE A 196 -57.64 26.51 58.52
C ILE A 196 -57.19 27.74 57.73
N MET A 197 -57.80 28.91 57.96
CA MET A 197 -57.38 30.14 57.30
C MET A 197 -55.93 30.49 57.66
N SER A 198 -55.55 30.38 58.93
CA SER A 198 -54.19 30.66 59.40
C SER A 198 -53.14 29.69 58.83
N GLU A 199 -53.54 28.44 58.57
CA GLU A 199 -52.69 27.45 57.91
C GLU A 199 -52.54 27.72 56.40
N LEU A 200 -53.62 28.15 55.74
CA LEU A 200 -53.62 28.42 54.29
C LEU A 200 -52.89 29.72 53.92
N GLU A 201 -52.87 30.71 54.80
CA GLU A 201 -52.24 32.01 54.55
C GLU A 201 -50.74 31.93 54.19
N PRO A 202 -49.86 31.24 54.95
CA PRO A 202 -48.47 31.08 54.58
C PRO A 202 -48.29 30.27 53.28
N ARG A 203 -49.17 29.28 53.02
CA ARG A 203 -49.17 28.51 51.78
C ARG A 203 -49.48 29.39 50.57
N LEU A 204 -50.45 30.29 50.71
CA LEU A 204 -50.81 31.26 49.68
C LEU A 204 -49.64 32.21 49.36
N ARG A 205 -48.98 32.76 50.39
CA ARG A 205 -47.79 33.63 50.21
C ARG A 205 -46.65 32.90 49.52
N SER A 206 -46.45 31.61 49.83
CA SER A 206 -45.45 30.78 49.14
C SER A 206 -45.78 30.57 47.66
N LEU A 207 -47.03 30.22 47.36
CA LEU A 207 -47.51 30.04 45.99
C LEU A 207 -47.43 31.34 45.17
N GLU A 208 -47.71 32.49 45.79
CA GLU A 208 -47.56 33.80 45.15
C GLU A 208 -46.10 34.07 44.76
N ARG A 209 -45.14 33.80 45.65
CA ARG A 209 -43.70 33.91 45.34
C ARG A 209 -43.28 32.95 44.23
N GLN A 210 -43.79 31.73 44.23
CA GLN A 210 -43.53 30.74 43.17
C GLN A 210 -44.08 31.21 41.82
N SER A 211 -45.32 31.73 41.79
CA SER A 211 -45.94 32.30 40.60
C SER A 211 -45.13 33.48 40.05
N LYS A 212 -44.70 34.40 40.93
CA LYS A 212 -43.86 35.54 40.52
C LYS A 212 -42.54 35.08 39.89
N ARG A 213 -41.84 34.11 40.50
CA ARG A 213 -40.60 33.53 39.95
C ARG A 213 -40.82 32.82 38.62
N ALA A 214 -41.93 32.09 38.48
CA ALA A 214 -42.27 31.43 37.23
C ALA A 214 -42.51 32.45 36.11
N ASN A 215 -43.23 33.55 36.41
CA ASN A 215 -43.44 34.64 35.45
C ASN A 215 -42.13 35.35 35.08
N GLU A 216 -41.23 35.61 36.03
CA GLU A 216 -39.90 36.16 35.77
C GLU A 216 -39.07 35.23 34.88
N TYR A 217 -39.09 33.92 35.15
CA TYR A 217 -38.43 32.92 34.31
C TYR A 217 -38.99 32.90 32.89
N LEU A 218 -40.31 32.92 32.72
CA LEU A 218 -40.95 32.93 31.40
C LEU A 218 -40.56 34.18 30.59
N ARG A 219 -40.50 35.35 31.23
CA ARG A 219 -40.03 36.59 30.60
C ARG A 219 -38.57 36.47 30.19
N ALA A 220 -37.69 36.08 31.11
CA ALA A 220 -36.27 35.89 30.82
C ALA A 220 -36.02 34.86 29.70
N GLN A 221 -36.82 33.79 29.64
CA GLN A 221 -36.75 32.80 28.58
C GLN A 221 -37.20 33.36 27.22
N ALA A 222 -38.25 34.18 27.19
CA ALA A 222 -38.70 34.86 25.98
C ALA A 222 -37.64 35.84 25.47
N ASP A 223 -37.08 36.65 26.36
CA ASP A 223 -36.01 37.61 26.04
C ASP A 223 -34.76 36.88 25.54
N LEU A 224 -34.35 35.80 26.21
CA LEU A 224 -33.23 34.97 25.79
C LEU A 224 -33.44 34.39 24.38
N LYS A 225 -34.63 33.88 24.07
CA LYS A 225 -34.92 33.37 22.71
C LYS A 225 -34.81 34.46 21.65
N LEU A 226 -35.25 35.67 21.96
CA LEU A 226 -35.18 36.81 21.05
C LEU A 226 -33.72 37.21 20.81
N ILE A 227 -32.94 37.38 21.87
CA ILE A 227 -31.51 37.72 21.80
C ILE A 227 -30.72 36.63 21.08
N LEU A 228 -30.98 35.36 21.36
CA LEU A 228 -30.32 34.25 20.67
C LEU A 228 -30.64 34.27 19.17
N ARG A 229 -31.89 34.54 18.79
CA ARG A 229 -32.27 34.63 17.38
C ARG A 229 -31.53 35.77 16.67
N GLU A 230 -31.40 36.93 17.32
CA GLU A 230 -30.61 38.05 16.79
C GLU A 230 -29.12 37.70 16.68
N TRP A 231 -28.55 37.08 17.72
CA TRP A 231 -27.15 36.68 17.77
C TRP A 231 -26.82 35.65 16.68
N TYR A 232 -27.59 34.58 16.59
CA TYR A 232 -27.43 33.56 15.55
C TYR A 232 -27.69 34.14 14.15
N GLY A 233 -28.68 35.03 14.01
CA GLY A 233 -28.94 35.75 12.76
C GLY A 233 -27.75 36.58 12.30
N TYR A 234 -27.14 37.34 13.21
CA TYR A 234 -25.93 38.12 12.93
C TYR A 234 -24.77 37.23 12.50
N HIS A 235 -24.47 36.16 13.25
CA HIS A 235 -23.38 35.23 12.89
C HIS A 235 -23.63 34.51 11.58
N TRP A 236 -24.88 34.14 11.30
CA TRP A 236 -25.27 33.54 10.02
C TRP A 236 -24.99 34.51 8.87
N HIS A 237 -25.42 35.77 8.98
CA HIS A 237 -25.16 36.77 7.95
C HIS A 237 -23.67 37.07 7.78
N LYS A 238 -22.91 37.16 8.87
CA LYS A 238 -21.45 37.33 8.83
C LYS A 238 -20.76 36.15 8.14
N ALA A 239 -21.09 34.93 8.52
CA ALA A 239 -20.54 33.73 7.88
C ALA A 239 -20.91 33.65 6.39
N GLN A 240 -22.14 34.06 6.03
CA GLN A 240 -22.57 34.13 4.64
C GLN A 240 -21.78 35.16 3.83
N GLN A 241 -21.47 36.32 4.42
CA GLN A 241 -20.60 37.34 3.81
C GLN A 241 -19.19 36.79 3.63
N GLU A 242 -18.58 36.25 4.69
CA GLU A 242 -17.23 35.64 4.62
C GLU A 242 -17.15 34.53 3.55
N LEU A 243 -18.20 33.70 3.44
CA LEU A 243 -18.28 32.68 2.39
C LEU A 243 -18.36 33.29 0.98
N THR A 244 -19.10 34.38 0.83
CA THR A 244 -19.26 35.07 -0.45
C THR A 244 -17.93 35.70 -0.87
N ASP A 245 -17.27 36.41 0.04
CA ASP A 245 -15.94 37.00 -0.19
C ASP A 245 -14.91 35.92 -0.53
N ALA A 246 -14.88 34.81 0.22
CA ALA A 246 -13.99 33.69 -0.07
C ALA A 246 -14.25 33.07 -1.45
N ARG A 247 -15.51 32.95 -1.87
CA ARG A 247 -15.86 32.46 -3.22
C ARG A 247 -15.41 33.41 -4.31
N GLU A 248 -15.51 34.72 -4.12
CA GLU A 248 -15.00 35.70 -5.06
C GLU A 248 -13.47 35.61 -5.19
N VAL A 249 -12.77 35.48 -4.07
CA VAL A 249 -11.31 35.26 -4.05
C VAL A 249 -10.94 33.99 -4.79
N VAL A 250 -11.60 32.86 -4.51
CA VAL A 250 -11.36 31.59 -5.21
C VAL A 250 -11.58 31.74 -6.72
N LYS A 251 -12.68 32.36 -7.14
CA LYS A 251 -12.98 32.59 -8.55
C LYS A 251 -11.91 33.45 -9.23
N ALA A 252 -11.41 34.49 -8.55
CA ALA A 252 -10.34 35.33 -9.06
C ALA A 252 -9.01 34.55 -9.19
N GLN A 253 -8.68 33.71 -8.21
CA GLN A 253 -7.47 32.86 -8.26
C GLN A 253 -7.57 31.76 -9.31
N GLU A 254 -8.74 31.17 -9.52
CA GLU A 254 -8.97 30.22 -10.61
C GLU A 254 -8.77 30.86 -11.98
N ALA A 255 -9.26 32.10 -12.18
CA ALA A 255 -9.02 32.84 -13.41
C ALA A 255 -7.52 33.09 -13.64
N ARG A 256 -6.78 33.54 -12.61
CA ARG A 256 -5.33 33.73 -12.67
C ARG A 256 -4.58 32.42 -12.94
N LEU A 257 -5.00 31.32 -12.32
CA LEU A 257 -4.41 30.00 -12.54
C LEU A 257 -4.64 29.52 -13.99
N GLN A 258 -5.82 29.74 -14.54
CA GLN A 258 -6.11 29.41 -15.93
C GLN A 258 -5.25 30.23 -16.91
N GLU A 259 -5.04 31.52 -16.61
CA GLU A 259 -4.16 32.38 -17.41
C GLU A 259 -2.69 31.92 -17.32
N ALA A 260 -2.18 31.70 -16.12
CA ALA A 260 -0.82 31.18 -15.92
C ALA A 260 -0.63 29.79 -16.58
N ARG A 261 -1.66 28.93 -16.57
CA ARG A 261 -1.63 27.64 -17.29
C ARG A 261 -1.55 27.81 -18.80
N LYS A 262 -2.26 28.80 -19.36
CA LYS A 262 -2.18 29.12 -20.79
C LYS A 262 -0.79 29.65 -21.16
N GLU A 263 -0.25 30.57 -20.36
CA GLU A 263 1.12 31.09 -20.54
C GLU A 263 2.16 29.98 -20.45
N HIS A 264 2.07 29.10 -19.44
CA HIS A 264 2.95 27.96 -19.30
C HIS A 264 2.83 26.99 -20.47
N ALA A 265 1.61 26.69 -20.94
CA ALA A 265 1.41 25.81 -22.10
C ALA A 265 2.01 26.42 -23.38
N ALA A 266 1.87 27.73 -23.59
CA ALA A 266 2.50 28.43 -24.70
C ALA A 266 4.03 28.38 -24.62
N ALA A 267 4.61 28.73 -23.46
CA ALA A 267 6.05 28.65 -23.23
C ALA A 267 6.60 27.22 -23.39
N GLN A 268 5.86 26.20 -22.94
CA GLN A 268 6.24 24.81 -23.12
C GLN A 268 6.22 24.38 -24.59
N ALA A 269 5.24 24.85 -25.36
CA ALA A 269 5.18 24.60 -26.81
C ALA A 269 6.37 25.25 -27.54
N GLU A 270 6.70 26.50 -27.20
CA GLU A 270 7.88 27.19 -27.72
C GLU A 270 9.18 26.47 -27.35
N TYR A 271 9.31 26.04 -26.09
CA TYR A 271 10.47 25.26 -25.61
C TYR A 271 10.61 23.94 -26.38
N ASN A 272 9.52 23.20 -26.59
CA ASN A 272 9.54 21.95 -27.34
C ASN A 272 9.93 22.19 -28.80
N ALA A 273 9.37 23.21 -29.45
CA ALA A 273 9.73 23.59 -30.82
C ALA A 273 11.22 23.99 -30.93
N PHE A 274 11.73 24.75 -29.95
CA PHE A 274 13.15 25.10 -29.88
C PHE A 274 14.03 23.86 -29.69
N ARG A 275 13.62 22.91 -28.83
CA ARG A 275 14.32 21.66 -28.58
C ARG A 275 14.37 20.77 -29.83
N GLU A 276 13.27 20.66 -30.57
CA GLU A 276 13.23 19.95 -31.86
C GLU A 276 14.16 20.62 -32.88
N ARG A 277 14.12 21.95 -32.99
CA ARG A 277 15.04 22.70 -33.86
C ARG A 277 16.50 22.47 -33.49
N LEU A 278 16.84 22.47 -32.19
CA LEU A 278 18.18 22.19 -31.70
C LEU A 278 18.61 20.75 -32.00
N SER A 279 17.72 19.77 -31.82
CA SER A 279 17.99 18.38 -32.17
C SER A 279 18.24 18.21 -33.68
N GLY A 280 17.41 18.84 -34.51
CA GLY A 280 17.60 18.85 -35.97
C GLY A 280 18.92 19.51 -36.38
N LEU A 281 19.29 20.63 -35.76
CA LEU A 281 20.59 21.29 -36.01
C LEU A 281 21.77 20.42 -35.57
N ARG A 282 21.68 19.75 -34.42
CA ARG A 282 22.72 18.80 -33.95
C ARG A 282 22.86 17.60 -34.88
N SER A 283 21.75 17.06 -35.39
CA SER A 283 21.79 15.98 -36.38
C SER A 283 22.48 16.43 -37.67
N LYS A 284 22.15 17.63 -38.18
CA LYS A 284 22.85 18.23 -39.33
C LYS A 284 24.34 18.45 -39.07
N LEU A 285 24.69 18.95 -37.89
CA LEU A 285 26.09 19.15 -37.49
C LEU A 285 26.85 17.83 -37.46
N ASN A 286 26.27 16.78 -36.88
CA ASN A 286 26.87 15.46 -36.83
C ASN A 286 27.05 14.86 -38.23
N GLU A 287 26.07 15.04 -39.12
CA GLU A 287 26.18 14.61 -40.52
C GLU A 287 27.29 15.38 -41.25
N TRP A 288 27.40 16.69 -41.06
CA TRP A 288 28.50 17.48 -41.61
C TRP A 288 29.86 17.07 -41.03
N HIS A 289 29.95 16.73 -39.74
CA HIS A 289 31.18 16.20 -39.15
C HIS A 289 31.54 14.83 -39.75
N ARG A 290 30.56 13.95 -39.97
CA ARG A 290 30.77 12.65 -40.63
C ARG A 290 31.28 12.83 -42.06
N GLN A 291 30.59 13.66 -42.85
CA GLN A 291 30.99 13.99 -44.22
C GLN A 291 32.38 14.62 -44.28
N SER A 292 32.68 15.55 -43.36
CA SER A 292 34.00 16.17 -43.24
C SER A 292 35.08 15.14 -42.89
N SER A 293 34.80 14.22 -41.96
CA SER A 293 35.72 13.14 -41.58
C SER A 293 35.94 12.16 -42.73
N GLU A 294 34.89 11.76 -43.45
CA GLU A 294 34.99 10.89 -44.63
C GLU A 294 35.82 11.55 -45.73
N LEU A 295 35.56 12.82 -46.04
CA LEU A 295 36.36 13.60 -46.99
C LEU A 295 37.82 13.76 -46.52
N HIS A 296 38.05 13.93 -45.22
CA HIS A 296 39.39 14.01 -44.66
C HIS A 296 40.15 12.68 -44.78
N SER A 297 39.51 11.56 -44.44
CA SER A 297 40.07 10.22 -44.61
C SER A 297 40.34 9.91 -46.07
N HIS A 298 39.42 10.26 -46.97
CA HIS A 298 39.62 10.09 -48.40
C HIS A 298 40.78 10.95 -48.92
N ARG A 299 40.89 12.20 -48.44
CA ARG A 299 42.04 13.06 -48.75
C ARG A 299 43.36 12.47 -48.22
N GLU A 300 43.37 11.91 -47.01
CA GLU A 300 44.57 11.23 -46.48
C GLU A 300 44.94 9.99 -47.29
N GLU A 301 43.96 9.18 -47.68
CA GLU A 301 44.15 7.99 -48.52
C GLU A 301 44.75 8.38 -49.87
N VAL A 302 44.13 9.34 -50.57
CA VAL A 302 44.65 9.89 -51.83
C VAL A 302 46.05 10.49 -51.64
N SER A 303 46.30 11.20 -50.54
CA SER A 303 47.63 11.76 -50.25
C SER A 303 48.68 10.68 -49.98
N ARG A 304 48.32 9.57 -49.32
CA ARG A 304 49.21 8.42 -49.09
C ARG A 304 49.47 7.70 -50.41
N GLU A 305 48.44 7.46 -51.21
CA GLU A 305 48.57 6.88 -52.55
C GLU A 305 49.47 7.76 -53.44
N LEU A 306 49.28 9.08 -53.42
CA LEU A 306 50.11 10.03 -54.15
C LEU A 306 51.57 9.94 -53.69
N ALA A 307 51.83 9.91 -52.38
CA ALA A 307 53.19 9.77 -51.85
C ALA A 307 53.86 8.44 -52.25
N VAL A 308 53.11 7.33 -52.22
CA VAL A 308 53.58 6.02 -52.67
C VAL A 308 53.85 6.05 -54.18
N LEU A 309 52.98 6.65 -54.98
CA LEU A 309 53.16 6.79 -56.43
C LEU A 309 54.33 7.71 -56.77
N GLU A 310 54.53 8.81 -56.04
CA GLU A 310 55.69 9.69 -56.20
C GLU A 310 56.99 8.98 -55.86
N GLU A 311 57.03 8.24 -54.75
CA GLU A 311 58.21 7.46 -54.37
C GLU A 311 58.48 6.32 -55.35
N ARG A 312 57.43 5.64 -55.84
CA ARG A 312 57.54 4.65 -56.91
C ARG A 312 58.02 5.27 -58.22
N ARG A 313 57.57 6.48 -58.55
CA ARG A 313 58.07 7.25 -59.70
C ARG A 313 59.55 7.59 -59.54
N ARG A 314 59.99 8.02 -58.36
CA ARG A 314 61.41 8.28 -58.07
C ARG A 314 62.24 7.01 -58.18
N ALA A 315 61.78 5.89 -57.62
CA ALA A 315 62.45 4.60 -57.72
C ALA A 315 62.55 4.11 -59.17
N LEU A 316 61.49 4.26 -59.97
CA LEU A 316 61.50 3.92 -61.39
C LEU A 316 62.43 4.84 -62.20
N LEU A 317 62.46 6.14 -61.91
CA LEU A 317 63.40 7.07 -62.55
C LEU A 317 64.85 6.74 -62.19
N ALA A 318 65.13 6.42 -60.92
CA ALA A 318 66.45 6.00 -60.46
C ALA A 318 66.87 4.67 -61.12
N SER A 319 65.96 3.70 -61.20
CA SER A 319 66.19 2.44 -61.92
C SER A 319 66.40 2.64 -63.42
N GLN A 320 65.64 3.54 -64.05
CA GLN A 320 65.83 3.91 -65.46
C GLN A 320 67.19 4.57 -65.68
N THR A 321 67.61 5.44 -64.77
CA THR A 321 68.92 6.11 -64.84
C THR A 321 70.05 5.10 -64.65
N SER A 322 69.92 4.19 -63.68
CA SER A 322 70.87 3.08 -63.48
C SER A 322 70.95 2.18 -64.71
N ALA A 323 69.82 1.79 -65.27
CA ALA A 323 69.78 0.96 -66.48
C ALA A 323 70.39 1.66 -67.69
N MET A 324 70.19 2.98 -67.84
CA MET A 324 70.87 3.77 -68.88
C MET A 324 72.40 3.81 -68.65
N THR A 325 72.86 4.02 -67.41
CA THR A 325 74.30 3.99 -67.11
C THR A 325 74.91 2.60 -67.30
N ASP A 326 74.17 1.54 -66.99
CA ASP A 326 74.61 0.16 -67.23
C ASP A 326 74.62 -0.16 -68.73
N GLN A 327 73.68 0.37 -69.50
CA GLN A 327 73.65 0.26 -70.96
C GLN A 327 74.82 1.03 -71.60
N GLU A 328 75.15 2.24 -71.13
CA GLU A 328 76.32 2.98 -71.58
C GLU A 328 77.62 2.23 -71.27
N ARG A 329 77.77 1.69 -70.05
CA ARG A 329 78.92 0.85 -69.68
C ARG A 329 79.03 -0.40 -70.55
N ALA A 330 77.93 -1.12 -70.77
CA ALA A 330 77.91 -2.30 -71.62
C ALA A 330 78.24 -1.97 -73.08
N SER A 331 77.78 -0.82 -73.59
CA SER A 331 78.12 -0.33 -74.93
C SER A 331 79.61 0.04 -75.05
N ASP A 332 80.20 0.66 -74.02
CA ASP A 332 81.63 0.96 -73.99
C ASP A 332 82.47 -0.33 -73.88
N GLU A 333 82.05 -1.30 -73.06
CA GLU A 333 82.67 -2.64 -72.98
C GLU A 333 82.58 -3.38 -74.32
N GLU A 334 81.43 -3.32 -75.01
CA GLU A 334 81.25 -3.92 -76.34
C GLU A 334 82.17 -3.26 -77.38
N ARG A 335 82.33 -1.93 -77.34
CA ARG A 335 83.24 -1.21 -78.25
C ARG A 335 84.70 -1.63 -78.02
N VAL A 336 85.15 -1.68 -76.78
CA VAL A 336 86.51 -2.13 -76.43
C VAL A 336 86.75 -3.59 -76.80
N ALA A 337 85.73 -4.45 -76.62
CA ALA A 337 85.81 -5.85 -77.04
C ALA A 337 85.87 -6.00 -78.57
N ARG A 338 85.15 -5.17 -79.34
CA ARG A 338 85.23 -5.16 -80.82
C ARG A 338 86.58 -4.68 -81.33
N GLU A 339 87.15 -3.64 -80.73
CA GLU A 339 88.49 -3.16 -81.10
C GLU A 339 89.56 -4.24 -80.83
N ARG A 340 89.51 -4.90 -79.67
CA ARG A 340 90.38 -6.04 -79.36
C ARG A 340 90.16 -7.24 -80.30
N LEU A 341 88.91 -7.52 -80.68
CA LEU A 341 88.61 -8.60 -81.61
C LEU A 341 89.24 -8.34 -82.98
N GLU A 342 89.25 -7.09 -83.44
CA GLU A 342 89.81 -6.74 -84.74
C GLU A 342 91.33 -6.71 -84.76
N GLU A 343 91.98 -6.30 -83.67
CA GLU A 343 93.42 -6.51 -83.44
C GLU A 343 93.78 -8.01 -83.48
N VAL A 344 93.05 -8.85 -82.73
CA VAL A 344 93.31 -10.30 -82.68
C VAL A 344 93.07 -10.96 -84.04
N LYS A 345 92.08 -10.52 -84.83
CA LYS A 345 91.88 -11.03 -86.19
C LYS A 345 93.02 -10.67 -87.14
N GLN A 346 93.58 -9.47 -87.03
CA GLN A 346 94.74 -9.08 -87.83
C GLN A 346 95.99 -9.90 -87.44
N GLU A 347 96.19 -10.14 -86.14
CA GLU A 347 97.28 -10.97 -85.63
C GLU A 347 97.14 -12.43 -86.09
N VAL A 348 95.92 -12.99 -86.06
CA VAL A 348 95.62 -14.35 -86.52
C VAL A 348 95.79 -14.47 -88.04
N ALA A 349 95.38 -13.46 -88.83
CA ALA A 349 95.57 -13.48 -90.28
C ALA A 349 97.06 -13.47 -90.67
N ARG A 350 97.88 -12.71 -89.94
CA ARG A 350 99.33 -12.66 -90.14
C ARG A 350 99.99 -13.99 -89.76
N LEU A 351 99.68 -14.55 -88.58
CA LEU A 351 100.22 -15.83 -88.13
C LEU A 351 99.79 -17.00 -89.03
N LYS A 352 98.60 -16.94 -89.62
CA LYS A 352 98.11 -17.97 -90.56
C LYS A 352 98.83 -17.91 -91.91
N ALA A 353 99.17 -16.72 -92.40
CA ALA A 353 99.99 -16.56 -93.59
C ALA A 353 101.44 -17.06 -93.36
N GLU A 354 102.03 -16.76 -92.20
CA GLU A 354 103.35 -17.28 -91.81
C GLU A 354 103.33 -18.84 -91.66
N TYR A 355 102.23 -19.41 -91.16
CA TYR A 355 102.05 -20.86 -91.05
C TYR A 355 101.88 -21.56 -92.41
N ASP A 356 101.04 -21.02 -93.31
CA ASP A 356 100.80 -21.63 -94.63
C ASP A 356 102.05 -21.60 -95.53
N GLU A 357 102.90 -20.58 -95.39
CA GLU A 357 104.20 -20.50 -96.09
C GLU A 357 105.21 -21.51 -95.54
N ALA A 358 105.31 -21.64 -94.21
CA ALA A 358 106.18 -22.62 -93.57
C ALA A 358 105.72 -24.07 -93.84
N GLN A 359 104.41 -24.31 -93.94
CA GLN A 359 103.88 -25.64 -94.22
C GLN A 359 104.12 -26.09 -95.68
N LYS A 360 104.01 -25.18 -96.66
CA LYS A 360 104.40 -25.49 -98.05
C LYS A 360 105.88 -25.82 -98.18
N GLN A 361 106.74 -25.08 -97.48
CA GLN A 361 108.18 -25.35 -97.48
C GLN A 361 108.53 -26.69 -96.80
N TYR A 362 107.76 -27.08 -95.78
CA TYR A 362 107.92 -28.38 -95.11
C TYR A 362 107.49 -29.55 -96.00
N GLU A 363 106.35 -29.44 -96.69
CA GLU A 363 105.81 -30.49 -97.57
C GLU A 363 106.72 -30.74 -98.79
N ASP A 364 107.28 -29.69 -99.42
CA ASP A 364 108.22 -29.83 -100.54
C ASP A 364 109.54 -30.51 -100.13
N VAL A 365 110.06 -30.20 -98.95
CA VAL A 365 111.29 -30.80 -98.42
C VAL A 365 111.06 -32.26 -97.99
N GLN A 366 109.88 -32.58 -97.45
CA GLN A 366 109.52 -33.94 -97.04
C GLN A 366 109.34 -34.87 -98.24
N GLN A 367 108.71 -34.41 -99.33
CA GLN A 367 108.54 -35.18 -100.56
C GLN A 367 109.89 -35.46 -101.25
N SER A 368 110.81 -34.48 -101.24
CA SER A 368 112.18 -34.63 -101.76
C SER A 368 113.00 -35.64 -100.96
N LEU A 369 112.89 -35.62 -99.62
CA LEU A 369 113.59 -36.54 -98.73
C LEU A 369 113.10 -37.98 -98.89
N GLN A 370 111.79 -38.19 -99.04
CA GLN A 370 111.19 -39.52 -99.17
C GLN A 370 111.53 -40.19 -100.52
N ASN A 371 111.57 -39.42 -101.61
CA ASN A 371 112.04 -39.90 -102.91
C ASN A 371 113.52 -40.31 -102.87
N LYS A 372 114.39 -39.47 -102.28
CA LYS A 372 115.83 -39.76 -102.13
C LYS A 372 116.12 -40.96 -101.21
N GLN A 373 115.31 -41.17 -100.18
CA GLN A 373 115.45 -42.33 -99.29
C GLN A 373 115.02 -43.64 -99.96
N SER A 374 113.96 -43.63 -100.78
CA SER A 374 113.51 -44.82 -101.53
C SER A 374 114.49 -45.24 -102.65
N GLU A 375 115.11 -44.27 -103.33
CA GLU A 375 116.20 -44.54 -104.28
C GLU A 375 117.39 -45.18 -103.57
N ARG A 376 117.78 -44.64 -102.39
CA ARG A 376 118.93 -45.14 -101.64
C ARG A 376 118.74 -46.57 -101.12
N THR A 377 117.56 -46.93 -100.61
CA THR A 377 117.29 -48.30 -100.13
C THR A 377 117.27 -49.32 -101.27
N SER A 378 116.74 -48.96 -102.45
CA SER A 378 116.76 -49.86 -103.63
C SER A 378 118.18 -50.05 -104.20
N LEU A 379 119.04 -49.02 -104.12
CA LEU A 379 120.44 -49.10 -104.51
C LEU A 379 121.29 -49.90 -103.52
N GLU A 380 121.01 -49.79 -102.21
CA GLU A 380 121.71 -50.56 -101.16
C GLU A 380 121.40 -52.07 -101.22
N GLU A 381 120.16 -52.47 -101.54
CA GLU A 381 119.79 -53.88 -101.74
C GLU A 381 120.42 -54.50 -103.00
N ASN A 382 120.46 -53.74 -104.11
CA ASN A 382 121.15 -54.16 -105.34
C ASN A 382 122.68 -54.25 -105.15
N LEU A 383 123.26 -53.38 -104.32
CA LEU A 383 124.68 -53.44 -103.97
C LEU A 383 125.00 -54.68 -103.13
N HIS A 384 124.08 -55.10 -102.26
CA HIS A 384 124.25 -56.28 -101.41
C HIS A 384 124.16 -57.58 -102.23
N SER A 385 123.23 -57.68 -103.19
CA SER A 385 123.13 -58.85 -104.08
C SER A 385 124.33 -58.97 -105.03
N ALA A 386 124.81 -57.83 -105.57
CA ALA A 386 125.97 -57.80 -106.46
C ALA A 386 127.26 -58.17 -105.71
N ARG A 387 127.44 -57.71 -104.47
CA ARG A 387 128.60 -58.07 -103.63
C ARG A 387 128.62 -59.56 -103.25
N ALA A 388 127.46 -60.15 -102.96
CA ALA A 388 127.36 -61.59 -102.69
C ALA A 388 127.69 -62.45 -103.93
N GLN A 389 127.36 -61.99 -105.14
CA GLN A 389 127.78 -62.66 -106.37
C GLN A 389 129.28 -62.50 -106.63
N ILE A 390 129.85 -61.32 -106.41
CA ILE A 390 131.29 -61.04 -106.61
C ILE A 390 132.18 -61.92 -105.72
N GLU A 391 131.84 -62.13 -104.45
CA GLU A 391 132.57 -63.05 -103.55
C GLU A 391 132.56 -64.50 -104.05
N LYS A 392 131.46 -64.94 -104.65
CA LYS A 392 131.30 -66.29 -105.19
C LYS A 392 132.12 -66.53 -106.47
N TRP A 393 132.28 -65.51 -107.31
CA TRP A 393 133.13 -65.58 -108.51
C TRP A 393 134.62 -65.36 -108.17
N ASN A 394 134.94 -64.58 -107.13
CA ASN A 394 136.32 -64.39 -106.68
C ASN A 394 136.93 -65.67 -106.09
N THR A 395 136.15 -66.47 -105.38
CA THR A 395 136.59 -67.78 -104.89
C THR A 395 136.87 -68.76 -106.03
N GLN A 396 136.04 -68.77 -107.09
CA GLN A 396 136.32 -69.57 -108.30
C GLN A 396 137.52 -69.05 -109.12
N ARG A 397 137.74 -67.73 -109.12
CA ARG A 397 138.87 -67.10 -109.84
C ARG A 397 140.20 -67.35 -109.13
N ALA A 398 140.23 -67.37 -107.80
CA ALA A 398 141.44 -67.69 -107.04
C ALA A 398 141.93 -69.12 -107.28
N GLU A 399 141.03 -70.09 -107.41
CA GLU A 399 141.37 -71.48 -107.77
C GLU A 399 141.96 -71.61 -109.19
N LEU A 400 141.43 -70.85 -110.15
CA LEU A 400 141.94 -70.87 -111.54
C LEU A 400 143.25 -70.10 -111.70
N GLN A 401 143.47 -69.05 -110.91
CA GLN A 401 144.65 -68.19 -110.99
C GLN A 401 145.88 -68.83 -110.35
N ALA A 402 145.72 -69.59 -109.27
CA ALA A 402 146.79 -70.43 -108.72
C ALA A 402 147.33 -71.46 -109.72
N ARG A 403 146.46 -71.95 -110.62
CA ARG A 403 146.81 -72.87 -111.72
C ARG A 403 147.59 -72.19 -112.86
N LEU A 404 147.52 -70.87 -112.96
CA LEU A 404 148.11 -70.06 -114.03
C LEU A 404 149.50 -69.54 -113.64
N ASP A 405 149.71 -69.23 -112.37
CA ASP A 405 151.01 -68.79 -111.86
C ASP A 405 152.05 -69.91 -111.82
N GLU A 406 151.62 -71.18 -111.69
CA GLU A 406 152.47 -72.37 -111.90
C GLU A 406 153.03 -72.45 -113.34
N LEU A 407 152.30 -71.90 -114.33
CA LEU A 407 152.71 -71.90 -115.74
C LEU A 407 153.56 -70.67 -116.13
N LYS A 408 153.38 -69.51 -115.47
CA LYS A 408 154.13 -68.26 -115.79
C LYS A 408 155.57 -68.26 -115.30
N SER A 409 155.85 -68.86 -114.14
CA SER A 409 157.22 -69.01 -113.61
C SER A 409 158.15 -69.76 -114.58
N ARG A 410 157.60 -70.68 -115.39
CA ARG A 410 158.32 -71.36 -116.48
C ARG A 410 158.71 -70.47 -117.66
N LEU A 411 158.16 -69.26 -117.79
CA LEU A 411 158.31 -68.38 -118.96
C LEU A 411 159.29 -67.22 -118.72
N GLU A 412 159.39 -66.71 -117.49
CA GLU A 412 160.32 -65.61 -117.16
C GLU A 412 161.80 -66.02 -117.20
N SER A 413 162.12 -67.32 -117.11
CA SER A 413 163.48 -67.84 -117.33
C SER A 413 164.00 -67.63 -118.76
N LEU A 414 163.17 -67.14 -119.70
CA LEU A 414 163.53 -66.88 -121.08
C LEU A 414 163.78 -65.39 -121.40
N ILE A 415 163.27 -64.44 -120.60
CA ILE A 415 163.26 -62.99 -120.94
C ILE A 415 164.49 -62.24 -120.42
N SER A 416 165.07 -62.60 -119.27
CA SER A 416 166.23 -61.88 -118.71
C SER A 416 167.54 -62.07 -119.52
N ARG A 417 167.53 -62.96 -120.52
CA ARG A 417 168.64 -63.17 -121.47
C ARG A 417 168.74 -62.09 -122.55
N ILE A 418 167.76 -61.17 -122.68
CA ILE A 418 167.66 -60.22 -123.81
C ILE A 418 168.07 -58.77 -123.45
N GLU A 419 167.79 -58.24 -122.25
CA GLU A 419 167.90 -56.79 -121.97
C GLU A 419 169.27 -56.26 -121.51
N THR A 420 170.23 -57.13 -121.21
CA THR A 420 171.60 -56.68 -120.91
C THR A 420 172.32 -56.10 -122.13
N ALA A 421 171.75 -56.21 -123.33
CA ALA A 421 172.28 -55.67 -124.59
C ALA A 421 172.01 -54.16 -124.83
N ASP A 422 170.99 -53.54 -124.21
CA ASP A 422 170.48 -52.21 -124.64
C ASP A 422 171.00 -51.02 -123.81
N LYS A 423 171.60 -51.29 -122.63
CA LYS A 423 172.19 -50.26 -121.76
C LYS A 423 173.52 -49.66 -122.27
N ALA A 424 174.11 -50.22 -123.34
CA ALA A 424 175.41 -49.81 -123.89
C ALA A 424 175.38 -48.50 -124.73
N ILE A 425 174.20 -47.96 -125.07
CA ILE A 425 174.08 -46.90 -126.09
C ILE A 425 173.74 -45.51 -125.49
N LYS A 426 172.97 -45.44 -124.39
CA LYS A 426 172.56 -44.15 -123.77
C LYS A 426 173.66 -43.42 -122.99
N SER A 427 174.79 -44.07 -122.68
CA SER A 427 175.91 -43.47 -121.93
C SER A 427 176.83 -42.55 -122.75
N ALA A 428 176.62 -42.38 -124.06
CA ALA A 428 177.44 -41.52 -124.93
C ALA A 428 176.96 -40.04 -125.05
N GLU A 429 175.68 -39.73 -124.81
CA GLU A 429 175.13 -38.36 -124.96
C GLU A 429 175.16 -37.53 -123.66
N THR A 430 175.22 -38.19 -122.50
CA THR A 430 175.44 -37.60 -121.16
C THR A 430 176.79 -36.86 -121.03
N PHE A 431 177.64 -36.92 -122.06
CA PHE A 431 178.87 -36.14 -122.19
C PHE A 431 178.65 -34.67 -122.61
N ALA A 432 177.53 -34.30 -123.26
CA ALA A 432 177.32 -32.95 -123.79
C ALA A 432 176.57 -32.01 -122.82
N ARG A 433 175.72 -32.57 -121.96
CA ARG A 433 174.80 -31.78 -121.14
C ARG A 433 175.41 -31.42 -119.81
N ASP A 434 176.23 -30.41 -119.95
CA ASP A 434 175.97 -29.29 -119.09
C ASP A 434 176.49 -29.48 -117.68
N SER A 435 177.76 -29.14 -117.45
CA SER A 435 178.46 -27.99 -118.05
C SER A 435 177.68 -26.65 -118.01
N SER A 436 176.35 -26.61 -117.79
CA SER A 436 175.51 -25.39 -117.70
C SER A 436 175.08 -25.06 -116.28
N GLU A 437 175.12 -25.99 -115.33
CA GLU A 437 174.74 -25.72 -113.93
C GLU A 437 175.91 -25.32 -113.02
N ARG A 438 177.14 -25.36 -113.53
CA ARG A 438 178.37 -24.92 -112.86
C ARG A 438 178.46 -23.40 -112.61
N TYR A 439 177.41 -22.60 -112.87
CA TYR A 439 177.56 -21.15 -113.01
C TYR A 439 176.75 -20.26 -112.05
N ALA A 440 175.59 -20.69 -111.51
CA ALA A 440 174.72 -19.78 -110.74
C ALA A 440 174.86 -19.85 -109.20
N GLN A 441 175.37 -20.97 -108.64
CA GLN A 441 175.36 -21.21 -107.18
C GLN A 441 176.56 -20.66 -106.39
N THR A 442 177.65 -20.21 -107.03
CA THR A 442 178.85 -19.73 -106.31
C THR A 442 178.67 -18.36 -105.62
N ARG A 443 177.53 -17.68 -105.78
CA ARG A 443 177.39 -16.26 -105.39
C ARG A 443 176.65 -15.96 -104.08
N SER A 444 175.83 -16.87 -103.53
CA SER A 444 174.91 -16.55 -102.41
C SER A 444 175.33 -17.07 -101.02
N ILE A 445 176.25 -18.03 -100.87
CA ILE A 445 176.49 -18.70 -99.55
C ILE A 445 177.75 -18.20 -98.82
N ARG A 446 178.45 -17.19 -99.37
CA ARG A 446 179.53 -16.49 -98.65
C ARG A 446 179.01 -15.56 -97.52
N GLU A 447 177.74 -15.15 -97.51
CA GLU A 447 177.21 -14.13 -96.59
C GLU A 447 176.62 -14.65 -95.26
N SER A 448 176.37 -15.97 -95.09
CA SER A 448 175.78 -16.50 -93.85
C SER A 448 176.79 -16.99 -92.79
N ALA A 449 178.09 -16.80 -93.02
CA ALA A 449 179.15 -17.22 -92.10
C ALA A 449 179.33 -16.34 -90.84
N GLU A 450 178.67 -15.17 -90.73
CA GLU A 450 179.07 -14.17 -89.72
C GLU A 450 178.17 -13.97 -88.48
N ASN A 451 176.91 -14.42 -88.44
CA ASN A 451 175.97 -13.89 -87.42
C ASN A 451 175.60 -14.76 -86.19
N ALA A 452 175.85 -16.07 -86.13
CA ALA A 452 175.22 -16.88 -85.06
C ALA A 452 176.15 -17.44 -83.95
N LEU A 453 177.48 -17.27 -84.05
CA LEU A 453 178.45 -17.66 -83.00
C LEU A 453 178.27 -16.83 -81.69
N LYS A 454 177.45 -15.78 -81.70
CA LYS A 454 177.55 -14.66 -80.76
C LYS A 454 176.61 -14.65 -79.56
N GLN A 455 175.68 -15.61 -79.39
CA GLN A 455 174.71 -15.54 -78.28
C GLN A 455 174.53 -16.83 -77.48
N ALA A 456 175.36 -17.85 -77.74
CA ALA A 456 175.43 -19.08 -76.95
C ALA A 456 176.00 -18.90 -75.52
N GLU A 457 176.48 -17.71 -75.16
CA GLU A 457 177.21 -17.48 -73.90
C GLU A 457 176.34 -17.05 -72.70
N GLU A 458 175.10 -16.55 -72.86
CA GLU A 458 174.56 -15.64 -71.82
C GLU A 458 173.45 -16.12 -70.87
N LYS A 459 173.02 -17.39 -70.84
CA LYS A 459 172.18 -17.86 -69.70
C LYS A 459 172.66 -19.16 -69.01
N VAL A 460 173.98 -19.34 -69.01
CA VAL A 460 174.80 -20.31 -68.25
C VAL A 460 174.74 -20.17 -66.72
N GLU A 461 174.21 -19.09 -66.13
CA GLU A 461 174.77 -18.65 -64.84
C GLU A 461 173.76 -18.31 -63.70
N ARG A 462 172.84 -19.22 -63.33
CA ARG A 462 172.13 -19.20 -62.02
C ARG A 462 171.74 -20.64 -61.62
N GLU A 463 172.52 -21.46 -60.91
CA GLU A 463 173.19 -21.37 -59.60
C GLU A 463 172.28 -21.11 -58.38
N LYS A 464 172.30 -22.09 -57.45
CA LYS A 464 171.68 -22.24 -56.10
C LYS A 464 170.18 -22.59 -55.99
N LYS A 465 169.88 -23.89 -55.97
CA LYS A 465 169.29 -24.56 -54.78
C LYS A 465 169.50 -26.06 -54.82
#